data_AF-A0A2U8IAQ3-F1
#
_entry.id   AF-A0A2U8IAQ3-F1
#
_cell.length_a   1.000
_cell.length_b   1.000
_cell.length_c   1.000
_cell.angle_alpha   90.00
_cell.angle_beta   90.00
_cell.angle_gamma   90.00
#
_symmetry.space_group_name_H-M   'P 1'
#
loop_
_entity.id
_entity.type
_entity.pdbx_description
1 polymer ?
#
loop_
_entity_poly.entity_id
_entity_poly.type
_entity_poly.pdbx_seq_one_letter_code
_entity_poly.pdbx_strand_id
1 'polypeptide(L)'
;MRSGTNIKAARARAGVITLGRLLGIRERREQSLRRGIAQYCQQQAELNEQLAASRVKRQQLCQQLRELTQWCGLLAPAEFSEQKDQLHQLYQQERGQQSQISELLEQGQQLAEKVEEQRALLQRNLREQEKLRILIEDESNRY
;
A
#
# COMPACT_ATOMS: atom_id res chain seq x y z
N MET A 1 47.49 34.20 -23.96
CA MET A 1 46.13 34.26 -23.35
C MET A 1 45.30 32.97 -23.56
N ARG A 2 45.89 31.76 -23.49
CA ARG A 2 45.20 30.48 -23.77
C ARG A 2 44.72 29.71 -22.52
N SER A 3 44.99 30.21 -21.31
CA SER A 3 44.68 29.49 -20.06
C SER A 3 43.21 29.59 -19.63
N GLY A 4 42.51 30.69 -19.93
CA GLY A 4 41.14 30.93 -19.47
C GLY A 4 40.06 30.06 -20.13
N THR A 5 40.26 29.67 -21.40
CA THR A 5 39.33 28.78 -22.13
C THR A 5 39.40 27.34 -21.64
N ASN A 6 40.59 26.87 -21.25
CA ASN A 6 40.79 25.50 -20.76
C ASN A 6 40.16 25.29 -19.36
N ILE A 7 40.19 26.31 -18.50
CA ILE A 7 39.56 26.26 -17.16
C ILE A 7 38.03 26.26 -17.27
N LYS A 8 37.47 27.07 -18.18
CA LYS A 8 36.02 27.06 -18.46
C LYS A 8 35.57 25.72 -19.04
N ALA A 9 36.37 25.11 -19.92
CA ALA A 9 36.13 23.78 -20.47
C ALA A 9 36.16 22.65 -19.42
N ALA A 10 37.12 22.69 -18.50
CA ALA A 10 37.20 21.71 -17.42
C ALA A 10 36.03 21.84 -16.43
N ARG A 11 35.60 23.07 -16.11
CA ARG A 11 34.55 23.33 -15.12
C ARG A 11 33.17 22.84 -15.57
N ALA A 12 32.76 23.09 -16.82
CA ALA A 12 31.45 22.62 -17.24
C ALA A 12 31.44 21.12 -17.61
N ARG A 13 32.58 20.51 -18.00
CA ARG A 13 32.71 19.04 -18.01
C ARG A 13 32.51 18.42 -16.62
N ALA A 14 33.06 19.03 -15.57
CA ALA A 14 32.83 18.58 -14.19
C ALA A 14 31.37 18.79 -13.74
N GLY A 15 30.71 19.86 -14.22
CA GLY A 15 29.28 20.11 -14.03
C GLY A 15 28.40 18.99 -14.60
N VAL A 16 28.61 18.66 -15.88
CA VAL A 16 27.88 17.59 -16.58
C VAL A 16 28.03 16.24 -15.88
N ILE A 17 29.25 15.89 -15.43
CA ILE A 17 29.50 14.64 -14.68
C ILE A 17 28.73 14.63 -13.35
N THR A 18 28.70 15.76 -12.65
CA THR A 18 28.01 15.88 -11.37
C THR A 18 26.50 15.78 -11.54
N LEU A 19 25.94 16.48 -12.53
CA LEU A 19 24.51 16.42 -12.86
C LEU A 19 24.11 15.01 -13.33
N GLY A 20 24.92 14.35 -14.16
CA GLY A 20 24.69 12.96 -14.57
C GLY A 20 24.67 12.00 -13.38
N ARG A 21 25.55 12.19 -12.39
CA ARG A 21 25.52 11.40 -11.15
C ARG A 21 24.25 11.64 -10.34
N LEU A 22 23.79 12.89 -10.24
CA LEU A 22 22.54 13.23 -9.56
C LEU A 22 21.33 12.61 -10.26
N LEU A 23 21.30 12.63 -11.60
CA LEU A 23 20.26 11.98 -12.39
C LEU A 23 20.21 10.47 -12.10
N GLY A 24 21.35 9.79 -12.13
CA GLY A 24 21.42 8.36 -11.81
C GLY A 24 21.05 8.01 -10.36
N ILE A 25 21.18 8.93 -9.40
CA ILE A 25 20.64 8.76 -8.04
C ILE A 25 19.11 8.86 -8.07
N ARG A 26 18.56 9.82 -8.81
CA ARG A 26 17.11 10.04 -8.91
C ARG A 26 16.41 8.89 -9.62
N GLU A 27 16.97 8.35 -10.69
CA GLU A 27 16.44 7.18 -11.43
C GLU A 27 16.39 5.92 -10.53
N ARG A 28 17.44 5.68 -9.74
CA ARG A 28 17.42 4.58 -8.76
C ARG A 28 16.34 4.78 -7.70
N ARG A 29 16.14 6.02 -7.25
CA ARG A 29 15.06 6.35 -6.32
C ARG A 29 13.68 6.16 -6.95
N GLU A 30 13.50 6.50 -8.22
CA GLU A 30 12.27 6.21 -8.97
C GLU A 30 11.96 4.71 -9.01
N GLN A 31 12.93 3.89 -9.39
CA GLN A 31 12.77 2.43 -9.43
C GLN A 31 12.39 1.87 -8.05
N SER A 32 13.04 2.37 -6.99
CA SER A 32 12.72 2.01 -5.60
C SER A 32 11.28 2.39 -5.22
N LEU A 33 10.83 3.60 -5.56
CA LEU A 33 9.45 4.04 -5.31
C LEU A 33 8.42 3.21 -6.09
N ARG A 34 8.67 2.91 -7.37
CA ARG A 34 7.78 2.07 -8.18
C ARG A 34 7.66 0.66 -7.62
N ARG A 35 8.77 0.07 -7.16
CA ARG A 35 8.77 -1.23 -6.48
C ARG A 35 7.96 -1.18 -5.19
N GLY A 36 8.13 -0.13 -4.37
CA GLY A 36 7.33 0.07 -3.17
C GLY A 36 5.83 0.13 -3.46
N ILE A 37 5.43 0.88 -4.49
CA ILE A 37 4.02 0.99 -4.89
C ILE A 37 3.48 -0.38 -5.30
N ALA A 38 4.22 -1.13 -6.12
CA ALA A 38 3.83 -2.46 -6.54
C ALA A 38 3.67 -3.43 -5.35
N GLN A 39 4.59 -3.37 -4.38
CA GLN A 39 4.51 -4.17 -3.15
C GLN A 39 3.25 -3.85 -2.33
N TYR A 40 2.93 -2.56 -2.13
CA TYR A 40 1.70 -2.19 -1.41
C TYR A 40 0.43 -2.58 -2.17
N CYS A 41 0.43 -2.49 -3.51
CA CYS A 41 -0.69 -2.98 -4.31
C CYS A 41 -0.87 -4.50 -4.18
N GLN A 42 0.21 -5.28 -4.12
CA GLN A 42 0.13 -6.72 -3.86
C GLN A 42 -0.44 -7.02 -2.48
N GLN A 43 0.08 -6.36 -1.43
CA GLN A 43 -0.45 -6.49 -0.08
C GLN A 43 -1.94 -6.13 0.01
N GLN A 44 -2.37 -5.12 -0.75
CA GLN A 44 -3.78 -4.73 -0.80
C GLN A 44 -4.66 -5.78 -1.50
N ALA A 45 -4.15 -6.46 -2.52
CA ALA A 45 -4.85 -7.59 -3.14
C ALA A 45 -5.02 -8.76 -2.17
N GLU A 46 -3.94 -9.16 -1.48
CA GLU A 46 -3.97 -10.20 -0.45
C GLU A 46 -4.94 -9.86 0.69
N LEU A 47 -4.93 -8.60 1.15
CA LEU A 47 -5.83 -8.12 2.18
C LEU A 47 -7.29 -8.17 1.73
N ASN A 48 -7.59 -7.84 0.47
CA ASN A 48 -8.93 -7.93 -0.08
C ASN A 48 -9.44 -9.37 -0.14
N GLU A 49 -8.56 -10.33 -0.46
CA GLU A 49 -8.90 -11.77 -0.43
C GLU A 49 -9.24 -12.23 1.00
N GLN A 50 -8.41 -11.85 1.99
CA GLN A 50 -8.67 -12.15 3.39
C GLN A 50 -9.99 -11.55 3.87
N LEU A 51 -10.25 -10.30 3.49
CA LEU A 51 -11.47 -9.59 3.85
C LEU A 51 -12.71 -10.23 3.21
N ALA A 52 -12.62 -10.69 1.96
CA ALA A 52 -13.68 -11.47 1.32
C ALA A 52 -13.94 -12.78 2.08
N ALA A 53 -12.90 -13.51 2.46
CA ALA A 53 -13.03 -14.74 3.25
C ALA A 53 -13.68 -14.50 4.62
N SER A 54 -13.26 -13.45 5.35
CA SER A 54 -13.88 -13.07 6.63
C SER A 54 -15.34 -12.67 6.48
N ARG A 55 -15.72 -11.97 5.40
CA ARG A 55 -17.12 -11.64 5.11
C ARG A 55 -17.97 -12.89 4.85
N VAL A 56 -17.46 -13.84 4.08
CA VAL A 56 -18.15 -15.13 3.84
C VAL A 56 -18.34 -15.88 5.14
N LYS A 57 -17.30 -15.99 5.97
CA LYS A 57 -17.38 -16.66 7.27
C LYS A 57 -18.40 -15.99 8.20
N ARG A 58 -18.39 -14.65 8.26
CA ARG A 58 -19.40 -13.89 9.02
C ARG A 58 -20.82 -14.16 8.51
N GLN A 59 -21.03 -14.20 7.20
CA GLN A 59 -22.33 -14.51 6.62
C GLN A 59 -22.84 -15.91 7.02
N GLN A 60 -21.96 -16.91 7.03
CA GLN A 60 -22.27 -18.26 7.49
C GLN A 60 -22.67 -18.28 8.97
N LEU A 61 -21.92 -17.58 9.84
CA LEU A 61 -22.26 -17.44 11.25
C LEU A 61 -23.64 -16.77 11.44
N CYS A 62 -23.94 -15.72 10.67
CA CYS A 62 -25.25 -15.08 10.70
C CYS A 62 -26.38 -15.98 10.16
N GLN A 63 -26.09 -16.95 9.29
CA GLN A 63 -27.09 -17.95 8.87
C GLN A 63 -27.34 -18.96 9.98
N GLN A 64 -26.28 -19.51 10.58
CA GLN A 64 -26.39 -20.45 11.71
C GLN A 64 -27.13 -19.83 12.91
N LEU A 65 -26.82 -18.57 13.25
CA LEU A 65 -27.54 -17.85 14.29
C LEU A 65 -29.04 -17.73 13.97
N ARG A 66 -29.40 -17.43 12.72
CA ARG A 66 -30.81 -17.36 12.29
C ARG A 66 -31.50 -18.71 12.41
N GLU A 67 -30.87 -19.79 11.97
CA GLU A 67 -31.40 -21.15 12.09
C GLU A 67 -31.64 -21.54 13.55
N LEU A 68 -30.69 -21.27 14.44
CA LEU A 68 -30.87 -21.55 15.87
C LEU A 68 -32.01 -20.74 16.48
N THR A 69 -32.15 -19.46 16.14
CA THR A 69 -33.23 -18.64 16.69
C THR A 69 -34.64 -19.10 16.29
N GLN A 70 -34.79 -19.93 15.25
CA GLN A 70 -36.10 -20.50 14.85
C GLN A 70 -36.63 -21.55 15.82
N TRP A 71 -35.76 -22.17 16.63
CA TRP A 71 -36.14 -23.22 17.58
C TRP A 71 -36.41 -22.69 19.00
N CYS A 72 -36.22 -21.40 19.23
CA CYS A 72 -36.47 -20.76 20.52
C CYS A 72 -37.93 -20.99 20.98
N GLY A 73 -38.10 -21.62 22.14
CA GLY A 73 -39.41 -21.87 22.74
C GLY A 73 -40.08 -23.19 22.33
N LEU A 74 -39.45 -23.98 21.46
CA LEU A 74 -39.94 -25.31 21.03
C LEU A 74 -39.18 -26.47 21.68
N LEU A 75 -38.10 -26.17 22.40
CA LEU A 75 -37.16 -27.15 22.93
C LEU A 75 -37.46 -27.54 24.38
N ALA A 76 -37.11 -28.79 24.74
CA ALA A 76 -37.08 -29.22 26.12
C ALA A 76 -35.97 -28.50 26.91
N PRO A 77 -36.03 -28.46 28.26
CA PRO A 77 -35.07 -27.69 29.06
C PRO A 77 -33.59 -28.05 28.85
N ALA A 78 -33.27 -29.33 28.64
CA ALA A 78 -31.91 -29.78 28.37
C ALA A 78 -31.40 -29.30 27.00
N GLU A 79 -32.22 -29.48 25.97
CA GLU A 79 -31.95 -29.03 24.59
C GLU A 79 -31.82 -27.51 24.51
N PHE A 80 -32.63 -26.78 25.28
CA PHE A 80 -32.53 -25.33 25.40
C PHE A 80 -31.21 -24.88 26.02
N SER A 81 -30.70 -25.60 27.04
CA SER A 81 -29.41 -25.29 27.65
C SER A 81 -28.26 -25.47 26.65
N GLU A 82 -28.25 -26.58 25.92
CA GLU A 82 -27.24 -26.83 24.87
C GLU A 82 -27.31 -25.77 23.77
N GLN A 83 -28.53 -25.40 23.35
CA GLN A 83 -28.72 -24.39 22.32
C GLN A 83 -28.23 -23.00 22.77
N LYS A 84 -28.45 -22.66 24.04
CA LYS A 84 -27.97 -21.40 24.61
C LYS A 84 -26.45 -21.32 24.58
N ASP A 85 -25.76 -22.40 24.91
CA ASP A 85 -24.29 -22.46 24.85
C ASP A 85 -23.79 -22.31 23.40
N GLN A 86 -24.44 -22.99 22.45
CA GLN A 86 -24.14 -22.85 21.02
C GLN A 86 -24.35 -21.42 20.52
N LEU A 87 -25.47 -20.77 20.89
CA LEU A 87 -25.74 -19.37 20.56
C LEU A 87 -24.64 -18.46 21.10
N HIS A 88 -24.25 -18.63 22.36
CA HIS A 88 -23.18 -17.84 22.97
C HIS A 88 -21.85 -17.99 22.21
N GLN A 89 -21.48 -19.21 21.83
CA GLN A 89 -20.27 -19.46 21.04
C GLN A 89 -20.34 -18.77 19.67
N LEU A 90 -21.46 -18.90 18.96
CA LEU A 90 -21.63 -18.28 17.63
C LEU A 90 -21.64 -16.75 17.70
N TYR A 91 -22.25 -16.16 18.72
CA TYR A 91 -22.19 -14.71 18.94
C TYR A 91 -20.75 -14.23 19.20
N GLN A 92 -19.98 -14.97 20.00
CA GLN A 92 -18.56 -14.65 20.22
C GLN A 92 -17.76 -14.74 18.92
N GLN A 93 -17.99 -15.77 18.12
CA GLN A 93 -17.34 -15.94 16.82
C GLN A 93 -17.73 -14.83 15.83
N GLU A 94 -19.01 -14.42 15.77
CA GLU A 94 -19.47 -13.34 14.89
C GLU A 94 -18.82 -12.01 15.28
N ARG A 95 -18.77 -11.69 16.59
CA ARG A 95 -18.07 -10.50 17.07
C ARG A 95 -16.59 -10.54 16.75
N GLY A 96 -15.94 -11.70 16.92
CA GLY A 96 -14.54 -11.88 16.55
C GLY A 96 -14.30 -11.64 15.06
N GLN A 97 -15.17 -12.18 14.19
CA GLN A 97 -15.10 -11.91 12.75
C GLN A 97 -15.35 -10.43 12.41
N GLN A 98 -16.28 -9.78 13.10
CA GLN A 98 -16.52 -8.35 12.89
C GLN A 98 -15.31 -7.50 13.30
N SER A 99 -14.63 -7.83 14.41
CA SER A 99 -13.36 -7.18 14.80
C SER A 99 -12.29 -7.36 13.72
N GLN A 100 -12.11 -8.61 13.26
CA GLN A 100 -11.15 -8.93 12.21
C GLN A 100 -11.42 -8.15 10.91
N ILE A 101 -12.68 -8.02 10.50
CA ILE A 101 -13.04 -7.21 9.32
C ILE A 101 -12.67 -5.75 9.53
N SER A 102 -12.95 -5.18 10.71
CA SER A 102 -12.58 -3.78 11.02
C SER A 102 -11.07 -3.56 10.97
N GLU A 103 -10.29 -4.46 11.55
CA GLU A 103 -8.83 -4.41 11.53
C GLU A 103 -8.27 -4.49 10.10
N LEU A 104 -8.80 -5.40 9.27
CA LEU A 104 -8.42 -5.50 7.87
C LEU A 104 -8.77 -4.22 7.09
N LEU A 105 -9.93 -3.62 7.33
CA LEU A 105 -10.30 -2.36 6.70
C LEU A 105 -9.35 -1.22 7.07
N GLU A 106 -8.96 -1.12 8.34
CA GLU A 106 -8.00 -0.13 8.82
C GLU A 106 -6.62 -0.33 8.16
N GLN A 107 -6.13 -1.57 8.13
CA GLN A 107 -4.88 -1.91 7.43
C GLN A 107 -4.96 -1.54 5.94
N GLY A 108 -6.11 -1.79 5.28
CA GLY A 108 -6.36 -1.41 3.90
C GLY A 108 -6.28 0.11 3.67
N GLN A 109 -6.79 0.90 4.60
CA GLN A 109 -6.68 2.37 4.56
C GLN A 109 -5.22 2.81 4.70
N GLN A 110 -4.49 2.27 5.66
CA GLN A 110 -3.07 2.58 5.87
C GLN A 110 -2.22 2.23 4.64
N LEU A 111 -2.50 1.12 3.94
CA LEU A 111 -1.81 0.78 2.69
C LEU A 111 -2.13 1.78 1.57
N ALA A 112 -3.39 2.20 1.45
CA ALA A 112 -3.78 3.19 0.46
C ALA A 112 -3.08 4.54 0.69
N GLU A 113 -2.98 4.99 1.94
CA GLU A 113 -2.23 6.19 2.30
C GLU A 113 -0.75 6.09 1.92
N LYS A 114 -0.10 4.97 2.24
CA LYS A 114 1.31 4.73 1.86
C LYS A 114 1.52 4.74 0.34
N VAL A 115 0.57 4.20 -0.43
CA VAL A 115 0.62 4.25 -1.90
C VAL A 115 0.55 5.70 -2.39
N GLU A 116 -0.36 6.50 -1.86
CA GLU A 116 -0.50 7.92 -2.24
C GLU A 116 0.74 8.74 -1.86
N GLU A 117 1.32 8.50 -0.68
CA GLU A 117 2.59 9.10 -0.28
C GLU A 117 3.73 8.76 -1.25
N GLN A 118 3.87 7.49 -1.63
CA GLN A 118 4.89 7.07 -2.59
C GLN A 118 4.64 7.63 -4.00
N ARG A 119 3.39 7.75 -4.43
CA ARG A 119 3.02 8.40 -5.70
C ARG A 119 3.39 9.88 -5.69
N ALA A 120 3.12 10.60 -4.60
CA ALA A 120 3.52 12.00 -4.47
C ALA A 120 5.05 12.16 -4.52
N LEU A 121 5.79 11.28 -3.83
CA LEU A 121 7.26 11.26 -3.89
C LEU A 121 7.78 10.93 -5.30
N LEU A 122 7.13 10.01 -6.00
CA LEU A 122 7.47 9.62 -7.37
C LEU A 122 7.29 10.80 -8.33
N GLN A 123 6.16 11.50 -8.26
CA GLN A 123 5.91 12.69 -9.09
C GLN A 123 6.96 13.78 -8.85
N ARG A 124 7.31 14.04 -7.58
CA ARG A 124 8.37 15.01 -7.24
C ARG A 124 9.72 14.55 -7.83
N ASN A 125 10.06 13.28 -7.68
CA ASN A 125 11.30 12.72 -8.23
C ASN A 125 11.38 12.88 -9.75
N LEU A 126 10.30 12.57 -10.48
CA LEU A 126 10.24 12.70 -11.94
C LEU A 126 10.43 14.16 -12.40
N ARG A 127 9.81 15.12 -11.70
CA ARG A 127 10.03 16.55 -11.99
C ARG A 127 11.48 16.96 -11.79
N GLU A 128 12.13 16.47 -10.75
CA GLU A 128 13.56 16.75 -10.50
C GLU A 128 14.47 16.06 -11.53
N GLN A 129 14.14 14.86 -12.00
CA GLN A 129 14.87 14.23 -13.10
C GLN A 129 14.79 15.08 -14.38
N GLU A 130 13.59 15.57 -14.71
CA GLU A 130 13.40 16.40 -15.90
C GLU A 130 14.20 17.70 -15.85
N LYS A 131 14.21 18.37 -14.69
CA LYS A 131 15.08 19.54 -14.46
C LYS A 131 16.55 19.20 -14.66
N LEU A 132 17.02 18.06 -14.15
CA LEU A 132 18.41 17.63 -14.30
C LEU A 132 18.75 17.36 -15.77
N ARG A 133 17.84 16.76 -16.54
CA ARG A 133 18.03 16.53 -17.98
C ARG A 133 18.20 17.84 -18.75
N ILE A 134 17.32 18.82 -18.51
CA ILE A 134 17.41 20.15 -19.10
C ILE A 134 18.75 20.82 -18.74
N LEU A 135 19.16 20.76 -17.47
CA LEU A 135 20.44 21.34 -17.05
C LEU A 135 21.66 20.65 -17.70
N ILE A 136 21.62 19.33 -17.85
CA ILE A 136 22.67 18.58 -18.55
C ILE A 136 22.74 19.00 -20.02
N GLU A 137 21.60 19.13 -20.68
CA GLU A 137 21.50 19.59 -22.07
C GLU A 137 22.05 21.02 -22.23
N ASP A 138 21.62 21.94 -21.35
CA ASP A 138 22.10 23.32 -21.32
C ASP A 138 23.62 23.44 -21.07
N GLU A 139 24.18 22.63 -20.16
CA GLU A 139 25.62 22.61 -19.91
C GLU A 139 26.40 21.95 -21.05
N SER A 140 25.81 20.98 -21.75
CA SER A 140 26.43 20.30 -22.89
C SER A 140 26.44 21.18 -24.14
N ASN A 141 25.38 21.97 -24.37
CA ASN A 141 25.23 22.89 -25.51
C ASN A 141 26.06 24.17 -25.39
N ARG A 142 26.73 24.40 -24.25
CA ARG A 142 27.67 25.52 -24.04
C ARG A 142 29.08 25.24 -24.59
N TYR A 143 29.29 24.09 -25.24
CA TYR A 143 30.52 23.68 -25.93
C TYR A 143 30.26 23.37 -27.39
#